data_AF-A0A8S2E6I8-F1
#
_entry.id   AF-A0A8S2E6I8-F1
#
_cell.length_a   1.000
_cell.length_b   1.000
_cell.length_c   1.000
_cell.angle_alpha   90.00
_cell.angle_beta   90.00
_cell.angle_gamma   90.00
#
_symmetry.space_group_name_H-M   'P 1'
#
loop_
_entity.id
_entity.type
_entity.pdbx_description
1 polymer ?
#
loop_
_entity_poly.entity_id
_entity_poly.type
_entity_poly.pdbx_seq_one_letter_code
_entity_poly.pdbx_strand_id
1 'polypeptide(L)'
;MIERLKSRPEGFFILNPYRIYRIFLRQQIRGRYTPVIGDLLNVARAKARGEMLQFMDKMFDEYGQYYHSSLGPVARFLTCDPSIMQYVLKKNVKSYHKSLIMKYILGTLLGMENLLMAEDEVHQLHRRIIGPVFQHQNLISMLSLMTDKTELIINKWKRLMDETTKSYVDLDFHVEMANLTLDIVCGCLFGTDLINNIEIHRFIYNSVTNAYRETEKRLFNMIGIIPILKDLPLPSKLRMDKGKQEVKKVILKIIKDRKDGHSSAACKGETSDRMR
;
A
#
# COMPACT_ATOMS: atom_id res chain seq x y z
N MET A 1 10.24 14.25 25.07
CA MET A 1 9.62 12.99 25.58
C MET A 1 9.71 11.85 24.57
N ILE A 2 9.49 12.09 23.27
CA ILE A 2 9.69 11.11 22.18
C ILE A 2 11.15 10.60 22.10
N GLU A 3 12.13 11.46 22.37
CA GLU A 3 13.56 11.06 22.38
C GLU A 3 13.93 10.04 23.45
N ARG A 4 13.24 10.00 24.59
CA ARG A 4 13.50 9.01 25.67
C ARG A 4 13.03 7.60 25.33
N LEU A 5 12.27 7.41 24.24
CA LEU A 5 11.84 6.10 23.76
C LEU A 5 12.84 5.48 22.77
N LYS A 6 13.81 6.25 22.25
CA LYS A 6 14.78 5.79 21.24
C LYS A 6 15.99 5.03 21.82
N SER A 7 16.21 5.05 23.13
CA SER A 7 17.53 4.72 23.72
C SER A 7 17.59 3.47 24.62
N ARG A 8 16.66 2.50 24.51
CA ARG A 8 16.73 1.26 25.31
C ARG A 8 16.43 0.02 24.45
N PRO A 9 17.12 -1.11 24.71
CA PRO A 9 17.03 -2.32 23.88
C PRO A 9 15.58 -2.77 23.74
N GLU A 10 15.26 -3.35 22.59
CA GLU A 10 13.94 -3.85 22.20
C GLU A 10 13.40 -4.80 23.27
N GLY A 11 12.72 -4.22 24.27
CA GLY A 11 12.04 -4.98 25.29
C GLY A 11 11.00 -5.89 24.65
N PHE A 12 10.74 -7.03 25.30
CA PHE A 12 9.74 -8.03 24.92
C PHE A 12 8.52 -7.37 24.24
N PHE A 13 8.05 -7.92 23.12
CA PHE A 13 7.04 -7.28 22.24
C PHE A 13 5.77 -6.79 22.96
N ILE A 14 5.48 -7.29 24.15
CA ILE A 14 4.35 -6.92 25.02
C ILE A 14 4.65 -5.70 25.93
N LEU A 15 5.90 -5.50 26.35
CA LEU A 15 6.29 -4.50 27.35
C LEU A 15 6.21 -3.07 26.80
N ASN A 16 6.57 -2.86 25.54
CA ASN A 16 6.52 -1.54 24.91
C ASN A 16 5.09 -1.00 24.76
N PRO A 17 4.11 -1.79 24.28
CA PRO A 17 2.70 -1.38 24.25
C PRO A 17 2.15 -1.01 25.62
N TYR A 18 2.45 -1.82 26.64
CA TYR A 18 2.00 -1.54 28.00
C TYR A 18 2.58 -0.23 28.56
N ARG A 19 3.86 0.04 28.28
CA ARG A 19 4.51 1.31 28.65
C ARG A 19 3.86 2.51 27.99
N ILE A 20 3.58 2.41 26.69
CA ILE A 20 2.90 3.48 25.92
C ILE A 20 1.49 3.69 26.46
N TYR A 21 0.75 2.62 26.74
CA TYR A 21 -0.57 2.70 27.37
C TYR A 21 -0.51 3.43 28.72
N ARG A 22 0.46 3.11 29.59
CA ARG A 22 0.65 3.82 30.87
C ARG A 22 0.95 5.31 30.69
N ILE A 23 1.62 5.69 29.59
CA ILE A 23 1.86 7.10 29.26
C ILE A 23 0.54 7.78 28.88
N PHE A 24 -0.29 7.16 28.04
CA PHE A 24 -1.61 7.70 27.68
C PHE A 24 -2.53 7.85 28.89
N LEU A 25 -2.56 6.87 29.78
CA LEU A 25 -3.32 6.96 31.03
C LEU A 25 -2.88 8.15 31.90
N ARG A 26 -1.58 8.39 32.03
CA ARG A 26 -1.04 9.55 32.78
C ARG A 26 -1.42 10.89 32.16
N GLN A 27 -1.67 10.90 30.86
CA GLN A 27 -2.12 12.07 30.11
C GLN A 27 -3.66 12.20 30.07
N GLN A 28 -4.38 11.33 30.79
CA GLN A 28 -5.84 11.27 30.80
C GLN A 28 -6.47 11.05 29.41
N ILE A 29 -5.70 10.50 28.47
CA ILE A 29 -6.23 10.10 27.15
C ILE A 29 -7.08 8.86 27.38
N ARG A 30 -8.35 8.92 26.97
CA ARG A 30 -9.29 7.81 27.06
C ARG A 30 -8.99 6.74 26.02
N GLY A 31 -9.47 5.53 26.26
CA GLY A 31 -9.40 4.45 25.29
C GLY A 31 -9.34 3.06 25.92
N ARG A 32 -9.01 2.08 25.08
CA ARG A 32 -8.97 0.67 25.47
C ARG A 32 -7.57 0.08 25.35
N TYR A 33 -7.23 -0.80 26.29
CA TYR A 33 -6.06 -1.65 26.20
C TYR A 33 -6.41 -3.07 26.62
N THR A 34 -6.27 -4.00 25.68
CA THR A 34 -6.37 -5.44 25.96
C THR A 34 -4.97 -6.03 25.80
N PRO A 35 -4.38 -6.67 26.83
CA PRO A 35 -3.05 -7.25 26.71
C PRO A 35 -2.94 -8.22 25.52
N VAL A 36 -1.80 -8.22 24.84
CA VAL A 36 -1.42 -9.13 23.73
C VAL A 36 -2.22 -8.94 22.45
N ILE A 37 -3.56 -8.96 22.52
CA ILE A 37 -4.46 -8.94 21.35
C ILE A 37 -4.99 -7.54 21.02
N GLY A 38 -5.05 -6.62 21.98
CA GLY A 38 -5.66 -5.31 21.78
C GLY A 38 -7.11 -5.41 21.26
N ASP A 39 -7.43 -4.62 20.24
CA ASP A 39 -8.72 -4.61 19.55
C ASP A 39 -8.77 -5.53 18.33
N LEU A 40 -7.77 -6.41 18.14
CA LEU A 40 -7.65 -7.25 16.95
C LEU A 40 -8.92 -8.05 16.65
N LEU A 41 -9.54 -8.65 17.68
CA LEU A 41 -10.77 -9.42 17.52
C LEU A 41 -11.97 -8.54 17.15
N ASN A 42 -12.07 -7.34 17.73
CA ASN A 42 -13.16 -6.41 17.42
C ASN A 42 -13.04 -5.90 15.99
N VAL A 43 -11.83 -5.50 15.60
CA VAL A 43 -11.49 -5.06 14.24
C VAL A 43 -11.73 -6.19 13.23
N ALA A 44 -11.31 -7.43 13.53
CA ALA A 44 -11.52 -8.59 12.66
C ALA A 44 -13.02 -8.91 12.49
N ARG A 45 -13.81 -8.86 13.58
CA ARG A 45 -15.26 -9.08 13.54
C ARG A 45 -15.98 -7.99 12.76
N ALA A 46 -15.68 -6.72 13.04
CA ALA A 46 -16.26 -5.59 12.33
C ALA A 46 -15.97 -5.68 10.83
N LYS A 47 -14.72 -6.02 10.48
CA LYS A 47 -14.35 -6.25 9.07
C LYS A 47 -15.11 -7.41 8.44
N ALA A 48 -15.21 -8.57 9.10
CA ALA A 48 -15.90 -9.73 8.57
C ALA A 48 -17.40 -9.47 8.31
N ARG A 49 -17.99 -8.53 9.03
CA ARG A 49 -19.39 -8.09 8.87
C ARG A 49 -19.57 -6.92 7.90
N GLY A 50 -18.49 -6.32 7.40
CA GLY A 50 -18.55 -5.08 6.61
C GLY A 50 -18.89 -3.83 7.43
N GLU A 51 -18.72 -3.89 8.75
CA GLU A 51 -19.15 -2.87 9.73
C GLU A 51 -17.96 -2.05 10.28
N MET A 52 -16.84 -1.97 9.56
CA MET A 52 -15.62 -1.33 10.06
C MET A 52 -15.82 0.16 10.38
N LEU A 53 -16.57 0.87 9.54
CA LEU A 53 -16.85 2.30 9.74
C LEU A 53 -17.71 2.52 10.98
N GLN A 54 -18.79 1.74 11.13
CA GLN A 54 -19.66 1.79 12.30
C GLN A 54 -18.90 1.46 13.59
N PHE A 55 -17.96 0.51 13.52
CA PHE A 55 -17.06 0.24 14.64
C PHE A 55 -16.19 1.45 14.98
N MET A 56 -15.63 2.15 13.99
CA MET A 56 -14.84 3.37 14.22
C MET A 56 -15.70 4.50 14.81
N ASP A 57 -16.89 4.75 14.25
CA ASP A 57 -17.82 5.78 14.73
C ASP A 57 -18.16 5.55 16.20
N LYS A 58 -18.51 4.32 16.57
CA LYS A 58 -18.78 3.95 17.97
C LYS A 58 -17.61 4.26 18.91
N MET A 59 -16.37 4.07 18.46
CA MET A 59 -15.19 4.36 19.30
C MET A 59 -14.96 5.86 19.47
N PHE A 60 -15.23 6.66 18.45
CA PHE A 60 -15.17 8.12 18.55
C PHE A 60 -16.33 8.70 19.37
N ASP A 61 -17.52 8.09 19.30
CA ASP A 61 -18.65 8.45 20.17
C ASP A 61 -18.37 8.14 21.65
N GLU A 62 -17.74 6.99 21.93
CA GLU A 62 -17.45 6.55 23.29
C GLU A 62 -16.27 7.32 23.94
N TYR A 63 -15.18 7.52 23.19
CA TYR A 63 -13.94 8.07 23.75
C TYR A 63 -13.68 9.54 23.38
N GLY A 64 -14.44 10.10 22.43
CA GLY A 64 -14.27 11.46 21.92
C GLY A 64 -13.32 11.53 20.71
N GLN A 65 -12.92 12.75 20.33
CA GLN A 65 -12.20 13.04 19.07
C GLN A 65 -10.80 12.43 18.96
N TYR A 66 -10.25 11.92 20.06
CA TYR A 66 -9.03 11.14 20.05
C TYR A 66 -9.04 10.13 21.18
N TYR A 67 -8.43 8.98 20.93
CA TYR A 67 -8.36 7.90 21.91
C TYR A 67 -7.16 7.00 21.66
N HIS A 68 -6.76 6.27 22.70
CA HIS A 68 -5.75 5.23 22.55
C HIS A 68 -6.39 3.85 22.35
N SER A 69 -5.72 3.01 21.57
CA SER A 69 -6.10 1.63 21.31
C SER A 69 -4.83 0.78 21.17
N SER A 70 -4.99 -0.52 21.01
CA SER A 70 -3.90 -1.42 20.59
C SER A 70 -4.40 -2.35 19.49
N LEU A 71 -3.52 -2.74 18.58
CA LEU A 71 -3.76 -3.83 17.61
C LEU A 71 -2.69 -4.89 17.82
N GLY A 72 -3.07 -5.99 18.48
CA GLY A 72 -2.07 -6.91 19.01
C GLY A 72 -1.08 -6.15 19.93
N PRO A 73 0.23 -6.35 19.75
CA PRO A 73 1.27 -5.64 20.49
C PRO A 73 1.67 -4.30 19.83
N VAL A 74 0.77 -3.64 19.11
CA VAL A 74 1.04 -2.31 18.54
C VAL A 74 0.11 -1.31 19.19
N ALA A 75 0.66 -0.43 20.02
CA ALA A 75 -0.10 0.70 20.57
C ALA A 75 -0.48 1.69 19.47
N ARG A 76 -1.69 2.24 19.54
CA ARG A 76 -2.25 3.17 18.57
C ARG A 76 -2.83 4.38 19.27
N PHE A 77 -2.70 5.52 18.61
CA PHE A 77 -3.40 6.75 18.92
C PHE A 77 -4.25 7.07 17.70
N LEU A 78 -5.56 7.19 17.90
CA LEU A 78 -6.51 7.50 16.84
C LEU A 78 -7.08 8.89 17.10
N THR A 79 -7.32 9.64 16.02
CA THR A 79 -7.85 10.99 16.11
C THR A 79 -8.66 11.35 14.87
N CYS A 80 -9.75 12.08 15.08
CA CYS A 80 -10.49 12.81 14.06
C CYS A 80 -10.32 14.34 14.21
N ASP A 81 -9.46 14.81 15.14
CA ASP A 81 -9.18 16.22 15.38
C ASP A 81 -8.25 16.79 14.27
N PRO A 82 -8.73 17.75 13.46
CA PRO A 82 -7.94 18.35 12.38
C PRO A 82 -6.66 19.04 12.87
N SER A 83 -6.64 19.54 14.10
CA SER A 83 -5.48 20.21 14.71
C SER A 83 -4.35 19.22 14.95
N ILE A 84 -4.68 18.02 15.45
CA ILE A 84 -3.72 16.94 15.65
C ILE A 84 -3.24 16.40 14.30
N MET A 85 -4.16 16.21 13.34
CA MET A 85 -3.79 15.80 11.98
C MET A 85 -2.82 16.78 11.33
N GLN A 86 -3.09 18.10 11.42
CA GLN A 86 -2.18 19.13 10.91
C GLN A 86 -0.82 19.08 11.61
N TYR A 87 -0.80 18.85 12.92
CA TYR A 87 0.45 18.75 13.66
C TYR A 87 1.29 17.56 13.18
N VAL A 88 0.69 16.38 13.07
CA VAL A 88 1.35 15.13 12.65
C VAL A 88 1.79 15.19 11.19
N LEU A 89 0.90 15.61 10.28
CA LEU A 89 1.10 15.53 8.83
C LEU A 89 1.84 16.73 8.23
N LYS A 90 1.94 17.85 8.96
CA LYS A 90 2.56 19.10 8.45
C LYS A 90 3.59 19.70 9.40
N LYS A 91 3.22 20.00 10.65
CA LYS A 91 4.09 20.79 11.55
C LYS A 91 5.28 20.00 12.10
N ASN A 92 5.12 18.71 12.36
CA ASN A 92 6.13 17.88 13.03
C ASN A 92 6.43 16.57 12.29
N VAL A 93 6.40 16.59 10.95
CA VAL A 93 6.56 15.39 10.10
C VAL A 93 7.82 14.58 10.44
N LYS A 94 8.95 15.25 10.74
CA LYS A 94 10.22 14.59 11.08
C LYS A 94 10.16 13.71 12.34
N SER A 95 9.17 13.92 13.21
CA SER A 95 8.98 13.09 14.40
C SER A 95 8.11 11.86 14.16
N TYR A 96 7.42 11.78 13.02
CA TYR A 96 6.46 10.72 12.70
C TYR A 96 6.92 9.92 11.49
N HIS A 97 7.08 8.62 11.70
CA HIS A 97 7.52 7.68 10.67
C HIS A 97 6.37 6.73 10.33
N LYS A 98 6.48 6.04 9.20
CA LYS A 98 5.50 5.01 8.80
C LYS A 98 5.36 3.97 9.92
N SER A 99 4.11 3.58 10.17
CA SER A 99 3.78 2.67 11.27
C SER A 99 4.43 1.30 11.08
N LEU A 100 4.67 0.59 12.19
CA LEU A 100 5.17 -0.79 12.15
C LEU A 100 4.24 -1.72 11.34
N ILE A 101 2.93 -1.49 11.43
CA ILE A 101 1.92 -2.23 10.67
C ILE A 101 2.11 -1.98 9.17
N MET A 102 2.30 -0.73 8.76
CA MET A 102 2.52 -0.39 7.34
C MET A 102 3.85 -0.97 6.84
N LYS A 103 4.92 -0.89 7.64
CA LYS A 103 6.22 -1.52 7.34
C LYS A 103 6.10 -3.03 7.21
N TYR A 104 5.27 -3.66 8.03
CA TYR A 104 5.01 -5.09 7.93
C TYR A 104 4.23 -5.45 6.65
N ILE A 105 3.09 -4.78 6.41
CA ILE A 105 2.20 -5.09 5.29
C ILE A 105 2.89 -4.81 3.96
N LEU A 106 3.38 -3.58 3.79
CA LEU A 106 3.90 -3.12 2.51
C LEU A 106 5.39 -3.37 2.36
N GLY A 107 6.17 -3.33 3.45
CA GLY A 107 7.61 -3.59 3.37
C GLY A 107 7.93 -5.05 3.01
N THR A 108 7.11 -6.01 3.45
CA THR A 108 7.26 -7.42 3.03
C THR A 108 7.07 -7.56 1.51
N LEU A 109 6.04 -6.91 0.99
CA LEU A 109 5.68 -6.95 -0.43
C LEU A 109 6.66 -6.17 -1.32
N LEU A 110 6.86 -4.89 -1.02
CA LEU A 110 7.55 -3.92 -1.88
C LEU A 110 9.02 -3.71 -1.50
N GLY A 111 9.49 -4.30 -0.40
CA GLY A 111 10.78 -3.97 0.21
C GLY A 111 10.72 -2.68 1.03
N MET A 112 11.84 -2.35 1.67
CA MET A 112 11.98 -1.14 2.49
C MET A 112 12.60 0.03 1.72
N GLU A 113 13.41 -0.26 0.70
CA GLU A 113 14.10 0.71 -0.14
C GLU A 113 13.27 1.04 -1.38
N ASN A 114 12.17 1.75 -1.19
CA ASN A 114 11.35 2.29 -2.28
C ASN A 114 10.76 3.65 -1.88
N LEU A 115 10.22 4.40 -2.84
CA LEU A 115 9.65 5.73 -2.58
C LEU A 115 8.55 5.73 -1.51
N LEU A 116 7.75 4.66 -1.39
CA LEU A 116 6.63 4.61 -0.45
C LEU A 116 7.07 4.36 1.00
N MET A 117 8.13 3.58 1.17
CA MET A 117 8.62 3.07 2.46
C MET A 117 9.89 3.77 2.95
N ALA A 118 10.65 4.40 2.06
CA ALA A 118 11.80 5.22 2.44
C ALA A 118 11.34 6.38 3.33
N GLU A 119 12.23 6.78 4.24
CA GLU A 119 12.00 7.89 5.18
C GLU A 119 13.08 8.96 4.95
N ASP A 120 12.84 10.15 5.50
CA ASP A 120 13.81 11.25 5.61
C ASP A 120 14.56 11.57 4.30
N GLU A 121 15.89 11.56 4.33
CA GLU A 121 16.77 11.96 3.21
C GLU A 121 16.64 11.02 2.02
N VAL A 122 16.52 9.71 2.27
CA VAL A 122 16.35 8.69 1.22
C VAL A 122 15.03 8.92 0.49
N HIS A 123 13.96 9.20 1.24
CA HIS A 123 12.66 9.55 0.66
C HIS A 123 12.74 10.82 -0.19
N GLN A 124 13.40 11.87 0.32
CA GLN A 124 13.58 13.13 -0.42
C GLN A 124 14.35 12.92 -1.73
N LEU A 125 15.42 12.12 -1.70
CA LEU A 125 16.20 11.77 -2.88
C LEU A 125 15.36 11.03 -3.91
N HIS A 126 14.68 9.94 -3.51
CA HIS A 126 13.81 9.18 -4.41
C HIS A 126 12.70 10.04 -5.02
N ARG A 127 12.09 10.92 -4.22
CA ARG A 127 11.04 11.83 -4.69
C ARG A 127 11.57 12.85 -5.70
N ARG A 128 12.80 13.34 -5.51
CA ARG A 128 13.45 14.26 -6.45
C ARG A 128 13.77 13.58 -7.78
N ILE A 129 14.20 12.32 -7.75
CA ILE A 129 14.48 11.52 -8.96
C ILE A 129 13.20 11.24 -9.75
N ILE A 130 12.12 10.86 -9.07
CA ILE A 130 10.85 10.46 -9.70
C ILE A 130 9.98 11.67 -10.10
N GLY A 131 10.07 12.77 -9.36
CA GLY A 131 9.23 13.97 -9.54
C GLY A 131 9.11 14.48 -10.98
N PRO A 132 10.19 14.57 -11.78
CA PRO A 132 10.12 15.01 -13.17
C PRO A 132 9.13 14.22 -14.04
N VAL A 133 8.95 12.92 -13.80
CA VAL A 133 8.01 12.06 -14.55
C VAL A 133 6.56 12.56 -14.43
N PHE A 134 6.23 13.23 -13.33
CA PHE A 134 4.88 13.75 -13.04
C PHE A 134 4.72 15.24 -13.37
N GLN A 135 5.64 15.84 -14.14
CA GLN A 135 5.48 17.20 -14.65
C GLN A 135 4.36 17.27 -15.70
N HIS A 136 3.73 18.44 -15.81
CA HIS A 136 2.58 18.65 -16.70
C HIS A 136 2.81 18.20 -18.15
N GLN A 137 3.96 18.54 -18.74
CA GLN A 137 4.31 18.15 -20.11
C GLN A 137 4.37 16.62 -20.28
N ASN A 138 4.90 15.93 -19.27
CA ASN A 138 5.02 14.48 -19.25
C ASN A 138 3.66 13.80 -19.08
N LEU A 139 2.79 14.37 -18.25
CA LEU A 139 1.41 13.91 -18.12
C LEU A 139 0.62 14.07 -19.43
N ILE A 140 0.80 15.19 -20.15
CA ILE A 140 0.17 15.39 -21.48
C ILE A 140 0.60 14.28 -22.45
N SER A 141 1.88 13.89 -22.46
CA SER A 141 2.35 12.82 -23.34
C SER A 141 1.73 11.44 -23.05
N MET A 142 1.17 11.24 -21.85
CA MET A 142 0.50 10.00 -21.47
C MET A 142 -0.99 9.99 -21.84
N LEU A 143 -1.60 11.14 -22.13
CA LEU A 143 -3.05 11.25 -22.36
C LEU A 143 -3.52 10.41 -23.55
N SER A 144 -2.77 10.40 -24.65
CA SER A 144 -3.16 9.59 -25.83
C SER A 144 -3.25 8.11 -25.47
N LEU A 145 -2.27 7.59 -24.72
CA LEU A 145 -2.29 6.20 -24.25
C LEU A 145 -3.49 5.91 -23.33
N MET A 146 -3.82 6.85 -22.44
CA MET A 146 -5.01 6.72 -21.58
C MET A 146 -6.29 6.65 -22.40
N THR A 147 -6.44 7.54 -23.39
CA THR A 147 -7.60 7.58 -24.30
C THR A 147 -7.68 6.30 -25.12
N ASP A 148 -6.59 5.85 -25.72
CA ASP A 148 -6.54 4.64 -26.54
C ASP A 148 -6.96 3.40 -25.73
N LYS A 149 -6.44 3.25 -24.49
CA LYS A 149 -6.82 2.13 -23.61
C LYS A 149 -8.29 2.20 -23.19
N THR A 150 -8.81 3.41 -22.97
CA THR A 150 -10.23 3.61 -22.64
C THR A 150 -11.12 3.29 -23.84
N GLU A 151 -10.72 3.65 -25.05
CA GLU A 151 -11.47 3.33 -26.26
C GLU A 151 -11.51 1.81 -26.52
N LEU A 152 -10.39 1.12 -26.29
CA LEU A 152 -10.32 -0.34 -26.41
C LEU A 152 -11.31 -1.07 -25.50
N ILE A 153 -11.43 -0.65 -24.23
CA ILE A 153 -12.38 -1.30 -23.31
C ILE A 153 -13.83 -0.97 -23.66
N ILE A 154 -14.13 0.25 -24.12
CA ILE A 154 -15.46 0.63 -24.59
C ILE A 154 -15.84 -0.20 -25.83
N ASN A 155 -14.93 -0.35 -26.78
CA ASN A 155 -15.17 -1.15 -27.99
C ASN A 155 -15.36 -2.63 -27.66
N LYS A 156 -14.63 -3.17 -26.67
CA LYS A 156 -14.87 -4.51 -26.13
C LYS A 156 -16.30 -4.63 -25.58
N TRP A 157 -16.78 -3.68 -24.80
CA TRP A 157 -18.14 -3.72 -24.26
C TRP A 157 -19.22 -3.61 -25.34
N LYS A 158 -19.02 -2.75 -26.34
CA LYS A 158 -19.92 -2.66 -27.51
C LYS A 158 -20.00 -3.99 -28.25
N ARG A 159 -18.85 -4.64 -28.50
CA ARG A 159 -18.83 -5.95 -29.14
C ARG A 159 -19.57 -7.02 -28.32
N LEU A 160 -19.41 -7.01 -26.99
CA LEU A 160 -20.16 -7.93 -26.12
C LEU A 160 -21.69 -7.69 -26.20
N MET A 161 -22.11 -6.43 -26.36
CA MET A 161 -23.51 -6.07 -26.60
C MET A 161 -24.00 -6.57 -27.97
N ASP A 162 -23.17 -6.48 -29.01
CA ASP A 162 -23.51 -6.94 -30.36
C ASP A 162 -23.58 -8.48 -30.46
N GLU A 163 -22.76 -9.19 -29.67
CA GLU A 163 -22.69 -10.66 -29.63
C GLU A 163 -23.82 -11.30 -28.77
N THR A 164 -24.48 -10.53 -27.90
CA THR A 164 -25.54 -11.04 -27.04
C THR A 164 -26.91 -10.93 -27.71
N THR A 165 -27.79 -11.90 -27.45
CA THR A 165 -29.21 -11.82 -27.82
C THR A 165 -30.05 -11.04 -26.80
N LYS A 166 -29.45 -10.67 -25.66
CA LYS A 166 -30.10 -9.91 -24.59
C LYS A 166 -29.98 -8.40 -24.86
N SER A 167 -30.89 -7.61 -24.28
CA SER A 167 -30.81 -6.14 -24.32
C SER A 167 -29.75 -5.54 -23.38
N TYR A 168 -29.00 -6.38 -22.65
CA TYR A 168 -27.99 -5.97 -21.67
C TYR A 168 -26.85 -6.99 -21.57
N VAL A 169 -25.72 -6.54 -21.04
CA VAL A 169 -24.57 -7.36 -20.66
C VAL A 169 -24.26 -7.10 -19.20
N ASP A 170 -24.12 -8.17 -18.41
CA ASP A 170 -23.66 -8.08 -17.03
C ASP A 170 -22.14 -7.89 -16.99
N LEU A 171 -21.68 -6.81 -16.36
CA LEU A 171 -20.27 -6.49 -16.21
C LEU A 171 -19.91 -6.27 -14.74
N ASP A 172 -18.82 -6.89 -14.30
CA ASP A 172 -18.18 -6.53 -13.03
C ASP A 172 -17.33 -5.28 -13.24
N PHE A 173 -17.90 -4.11 -12.94
CA PHE A 173 -17.23 -2.83 -13.10
C PHE A 173 -15.96 -2.69 -12.24
N HIS A 174 -15.88 -3.36 -11.09
CA HIS A 174 -14.68 -3.32 -10.26
C HIS A 174 -13.51 -4.01 -11.00
N VAL A 175 -13.76 -5.19 -11.57
CA VAL A 175 -12.74 -5.92 -12.35
C VAL A 175 -12.36 -5.15 -13.62
N GLU A 176 -13.34 -4.62 -14.37
CA GLU A 176 -13.06 -3.89 -15.61
C GLU A 176 -12.26 -2.60 -15.35
N MET A 177 -12.61 -1.82 -14.30
CA MET A 177 -11.87 -0.62 -13.93
C MET A 177 -10.47 -0.93 -13.38
N ALA A 178 -10.32 -2.01 -12.61
CA ALA A 178 -9.01 -2.45 -12.13
C ALA A 178 -8.08 -2.84 -13.28
N ASN A 179 -8.60 -3.57 -14.28
CA ASN A 179 -7.84 -3.96 -15.46
C ASN A 179 -7.44 -2.74 -16.30
N LEU A 180 -8.39 -1.83 -16.59
CA LEU A 180 -8.11 -0.59 -17.32
C LEU A 180 -7.04 0.26 -16.62
N THR A 181 -7.16 0.42 -15.30
CA THR A 181 -6.19 1.19 -14.51
C THR A 181 -4.80 0.56 -14.59
N LEU A 182 -4.71 -0.77 -14.47
CA LEU A 182 -3.44 -1.47 -14.58
C LEU A 182 -2.85 -1.39 -16.00
N ASP A 183 -3.67 -1.48 -17.04
CA ASP A 183 -3.23 -1.32 -18.44
C ASP A 183 -2.65 0.08 -18.70
N ILE A 184 -3.34 1.11 -18.21
CA ILE A 184 -2.89 2.50 -18.33
C ILE A 184 -1.58 2.69 -17.58
N VAL A 185 -1.49 2.27 -16.31
CA VAL A 185 -0.28 2.44 -15.50
C VAL A 185 0.90 1.67 -16.09
N CYS A 186 0.69 0.41 -16.50
CA CYS A 186 1.74 -0.37 -17.14
C CYS A 186 2.19 0.26 -18.46
N GLY A 187 1.27 0.77 -19.27
CA GLY A 187 1.62 1.43 -20.53
C GLY A 187 2.37 2.74 -20.36
N CYS A 188 1.94 3.57 -19.43
CA CYS A 188 2.62 4.82 -19.11
C CYS A 188 4.05 4.59 -18.60
N LEU A 189 4.24 3.60 -17.71
CA LEU A 189 5.52 3.38 -17.01
C LEU A 189 6.49 2.50 -17.80
N PHE A 190 6.00 1.44 -18.43
CA PHE A 190 6.82 0.39 -19.04
C PHE A 190 6.78 0.36 -20.56
N GLY A 191 5.89 1.14 -21.19
CA GLY A 191 5.68 1.14 -22.63
C GLY A 191 4.66 0.11 -23.08
N THR A 192 4.26 0.19 -24.35
CA THR A 192 3.17 -0.59 -24.94
C THR A 192 3.50 -2.05 -25.19
N ASP A 193 4.78 -2.39 -25.38
CA ASP A 193 5.20 -3.74 -25.79
C ASP A 193 5.02 -4.79 -24.68
N LEU A 194 5.03 -4.36 -23.42
CA LEU A 194 4.76 -5.24 -22.29
C LEU A 194 3.26 -5.54 -22.12
N ILE A 195 2.39 -4.63 -22.58
CA ILE A 195 0.93 -4.70 -22.40
C ILE A 195 0.31 -5.79 -23.29
N ASN A 196 0.97 -6.13 -24.40
CA ASN A 196 0.44 -7.14 -25.32
C ASN A 196 0.55 -8.57 -24.78
N ASN A 197 1.26 -8.78 -23.66
CA ASN A 197 1.28 -10.06 -22.97
C ASN A 197 0.28 -10.07 -21.80
N ILE A 198 -0.95 -10.46 -22.12
CA ILE A 198 -2.08 -10.61 -21.18
C ILE A 198 -1.70 -11.47 -19.95
N GLU A 199 -0.82 -12.46 -20.12
CA GLU A 199 -0.38 -13.32 -19.03
C GLU A 199 0.46 -12.55 -18.00
N ILE A 200 1.36 -11.67 -18.45
CA ILE A 200 2.18 -10.83 -17.56
C ILE A 200 1.30 -9.87 -16.76
N HIS A 201 0.31 -9.25 -17.39
CA HIS A 201 -0.60 -8.32 -16.72
C HIS A 201 -1.44 -9.01 -15.63
N ARG A 202 -2.12 -10.11 -15.99
CA ARG A 202 -2.90 -10.91 -15.05
C ARG A 202 -2.03 -11.44 -13.92
N PHE A 203 -0.79 -11.81 -14.24
CA PHE A 203 0.18 -12.26 -13.25
C PHE A 203 0.55 -11.16 -12.25
N ILE A 204 0.85 -9.93 -12.70
CA ILE A 204 1.14 -8.79 -11.83
C ILE A 204 -0.06 -8.49 -10.93
N TYR A 205 -1.25 -8.39 -11.50
CA TYR A 205 -2.49 -8.14 -10.75
C TYR A 205 -2.71 -9.18 -9.64
N ASN A 206 -2.63 -10.46 -10.00
CA ASN A 206 -2.82 -11.56 -9.06
C ASN A 206 -1.72 -11.60 -8.01
N SER A 207 -0.48 -11.31 -8.36
CA SER A 207 0.66 -11.31 -7.43
C SER A 207 0.51 -10.24 -6.35
N VAL A 208 0.18 -9.01 -6.76
CA VAL A 208 -0.02 -7.88 -5.83
C VAL A 208 -1.24 -8.14 -4.94
N THR A 209 -2.38 -8.51 -5.53
CA THR A 209 -3.63 -8.76 -4.79
C THR A 209 -3.48 -9.91 -3.80
N ASN A 210 -2.88 -11.03 -4.23
CA ASN A 210 -2.66 -12.17 -3.33
C ASN A 210 -1.67 -11.84 -2.23
N ALA A 211 -0.58 -11.15 -2.53
CA ALA A 211 0.40 -10.80 -1.51
C ALA A 211 -0.19 -9.84 -0.46
N TYR A 212 -0.98 -8.84 -0.89
CA TYR A 212 -1.70 -7.97 0.03
C TYR A 212 -2.62 -8.78 0.95
N ARG A 213 -3.47 -9.64 0.37
CA ARG A 213 -4.42 -10.49 1.10
C ARG A 213 -3.73 -11.42 2.09
N GLU A 214 -2.64 -12.07 1.69
CA GLU A 214 -1.90 -12.99 2.56
C GLU A 214 -1.18 -12.24 3.69
N THR A 215 -0.60 -11.06 3.42
CA THR A 215 0.04 -10.26 4.47
C THR A 215 -0.97 -9.73 5.48
N GLU A 216 -2.14 -9.33 5.00
CA GLU A 216 -3.25 -8.90 5.84
C GLU A 216 -3.76 -10.04 6.73
N LYS A 217 -3.97 -11.25 6.19
CA LYS A 217 -4.32 -12.43 6.99
C LYS A 217 -3.27 -12.72 8.06
N ARG A 218 -1.98 -12.63 7.73
CA ARG A 218 -0.88 -12.83 8.69
C ARG A 218 -0.88 -11.78 9.80
N LEU A 219 -1.30 -10.55 9.51
CA LEU A 219 -1.48 -9.50 10.51
C LEU A 219 -2.62 -9.87 11.47
N PHE A 220 -3.79 -10.23 10.94
CA PHE A 220 -4.98 -10.57 11.75
C PHE A 220 -4.84 -11.87 12.54
N ASN A 221 -3.96 -12.78 12.09
CA ASN A 221 -3.61 -14.00 12.83
C ASN A 221 -2.38 -13.83 13.73
N MET A 222 -1.88 -12.60 13.93
CA MET A 222 -0.68 -12.25 14.71
C MET A 222 0.64 -12.89 14.27
N ILE A 223 0.62 -13.79 13.27
CA ILE A 223 1.80 -14.43 12.66
C ILE A 223 2.83 -13.36 12.24
N GLY A 224 2.35 -12.24 11.72
CA GLY A 224 3.21 -11.18 11.22
C GLY A 224 3.84 -10.25 12.25
N ILE A 225 3.26 -10.21 13.45
CA ILE A 225 3.65 -9.26 14.49
C ILE A 225 4.51 -9.94 15.56
N ILE A 226 4.35 -11.25 15.75
CA ILE A 226 5.18 -12.04 16.66
C ILE A 226 6.52 -12.33 15.98
N PRO A 227 7.67 -11.87 16.53
CA PRO A 227 8.97 -11.97 15.85
C PRO A 227 9.34 -13.39 15.42
N ILE A 228 9.09 -14.39 16.27
CA ILE A 228 9.42 -15.80 15.98
C ILE A 228 8.55 -16.35 14.84
N LEU A 229 7.27 -15.97 14.77
CA LEU A 229 6.34 -16.49 13.75
C LEU A 229 6.46 -15.77 12.41
N LYS A 230 6.96 -14.53 12.43
CA LYS A 230 7.11 -13.71 11.24
C LYS A 230 7.99 -14.38 10.19
N ASP A 231 9.09 -14.99 10.63
CA ASP A 231 10.12 -15.49 9.72
C ASP A 231 10.02 -16.96 9.36
N LEU A 232 9.15 -17.72 10.02
CA LEU A 232 8.91 -19.13 9.73
C LEU A 232 8.48 -19.34 8.26
N PRO A 233 8.99 -20.40 7.60
CA PRO A 233 8.68 -20.74 6.20
C PRO A 233 7.28 -21.34 6.06
N LEU A 234 6.28 -20.62 6.55
CA LEU A 234 4.87 -21.00 6.43
C LEU A 234 4.44 -20.94 4.96
N PRO A 235 3.48 -21.78 4.51
CA PRO A 235 3.03 -21.78 3.11
C PRO A 235 2.61 -20.39 2.59
N SER A 236 2.01 -19.55 3.44
CA SER A 236 1.66 -18.17 3.07
C SER A 236 2.88 -17.29 2.81
N LYS A 237 3.96 -17.45 3.60
CA LYS A 237 5.23 -16.73 3.39
C LYS A 237 5.88 -17.17 2.08
N LEU A 238 5.98 -18.49 1.86
CA LEU A 238 6.58 -19.05 0.65
C LEU A 238 5.86 -18.59 -0.63
N ARG A 239 4.52 -18.54 -0.61
CA ARG A 239 3.73 -17.99 -1.73
C ARG A 239 4.02 -16.51 -1.98
N MET A 240 4.10 -15.70 -0.93
CA MET A 240 4.43 -14.28 -1.05
C MET A 240 5.86 -14.07 -1.58
N ASP A 241 6.83 -14.81 -1.06
CA ASP A 241 8.23 -14.73 -1.47
C ASP A 241 8.39 -15.14 -2.95
N LYS A 242 7.67 -16.18 -3.40
CA LYS A 242 7.62 -16.59 -4.80
C LYS A 242 7.06 -15.46 -5.69
N GLY A 243 5.90 -14.90 -5.33
CA GLY A 243 5.29 -13.81 -6.09
C GLY A 243 6.20 -12.58 -6.19
N LYS A 244 6.91 -12.25 -5.10
CA LYS A 244 7.91 -11.17 -5.07
C LYS A 244 9.08 -11.43 -6.03
N GLN A 245 9.61 -12.66 -6.05
CA GLN A 245 10.69 -13.03 -6.95
C GLN A 245 10.27 -12.96 -8.42
N GLU A 246 9.06 -13.40 -8.74
CA GLU A 246 8.54 -13.40 -10.10
C GLU A 246 8.26 -11.98 -10.61
N VAL A 247 7.63 -11.11 -9.80
CA VAL A 247 7.50 -9.68 -10.11
C VAL A 247 8.87 -9.04 -10.33
N LYS A 248 9.87 -9.36 -9.49
CA LYS A 248 11.25 -8.88 -9.66
C LYS A 248 11.85 -9.33 -11.00
N LYS A 249 11.61 -10.56 -11.44
CA LYS A 249 12.08 -11.04 -12.76
C LYS A 249 11.47 -10.24 -13.91
N VAL A 250 10.18 -9.94 -13.85
CA VAL A 250 9.50 -9.10 -14.85
C VAL A 250 10.12 -7.70 -14.89
N ILE A 251 10.30 -7.06 -13.73
CA ILE A 251 10.92 -5.73 -13.65
C ILE A 251 12.36 -5.73 -14.20
N LEU A 252 13.16 -6.74 -13.84
CA LEU A 252 14.54 -6.84 -14.34
C LEU A 252 14.59 -7.06 -15.85
N LYS A 253 13.65 -7.81 -16.41
CA LYS A 253 13.49 -7.95 -17.86
C LYS A 253 13.19 -6.60 -18.51
N ILE A 254 12.23 -5.83 -17.97
CA ILE A 254 11.90 -4.49 -18.48
C ILE A 254 13.12 -3.56 -18.45
N ILE A 255 13.88 -3.58 -17.34
CA ILE A 255 15.10 -2.76 -17.22
C ILE A 255 16.13 -3.17 -18.28
N LYS A 256 16.29 -4.47 -18.53
CA LYS A 256 17.20 -4.98 -19.56
C LYS A 256 16.74 -4.54 -20.95
N ASP A 257 15.48 -4.78 -21.29
CA ASP A 257 14.90 -4.42 -22.59
C ASP A 257 14.99 -2.90 -22.84
N ARG A 258 14.87 -2.07 -21.79
CA ARG A 258 15.08 -0.62 -21.86
C ARG A 258 16.54 -0.24 -22.15
N LYS A 259 17.50 -0.91 -21.50
CA LYS A 259 18.93 -0.66 -21.71
C LYS A 259 19.39 -1.09 -23.10
N ASP A 260 18.80 -2.16 -23.63
CA ASP A 260 19.12 -2.72 -24.94
C ASP A 260 18.39 -1.97 -26.09
N GLY A 261 17.53 -0.98 -25.77
CA GLY A 261 16.80 -0.18 -26.75
C GLY A 261 15.56 -0.87 -27.34
N HIS A 262 15.16 -2.02 -26.79
CA HIS A 262 13.99 -2.78 -27.24
C HIS A 262 12.65 -2.26 -26.69
N SER A 263 12.66 -1.27 -25.81
CA SER A 263 11.45 -0.63 -25.30
C SER A 263 11.66 0.86 -25.02
N SER A 264 10.62 1.66 -25.21
CA SER A 264 10.58 3.10 -24.88
C SER A 264 9.48 3.39 -23.86
N ALA A 265 9.71 4.34 -22.94
CA ALA A 265 8.62 4.86 -22.13
C ALA A 265 7.61 5.63 -23.01
N ALA A 266 6.33 5.59 -22.64
CA ALA A 266 5.33 6.47 -23.25
C ALA A 266 5.61 7.96 -22.95
N CYS A 267 6.32 8.23 -21.86
CA CYS A 267 6.73 9.56 -21.48
C CYS A 267 7.84 10.07 -22.41
N LYS A 268 7.54 11.09 -23.21
CA LYS A 268 8.49 11.73 -24.16
C LYS A 268 9.34 12.83 -23.52
N GLY A 269 9.39 12.90 -22.19
CA GLY A 269 10.11 13.96 -21.48
C GLY A 269 11.54 14.07 -21.99
N GLU A 270 12.00 15.31 -22.22
CA GLU A 270 13.37 15.62 -22.61
C GLU A 270 14.32 14.87 -21.67
N THR A 271 14.91 13.78 -22.14
CA THR A 271 15.89 13.02 -21.37
C THR A 271 17.14 13.86 -21.25
N SER A 272 17.24 14.59 -20.14
CA SER A 272 18.45 14.87 -19.37
C SER A 272 19.79 14.95 -20.13
N ASP A 273 19.86 15.66 -21.25
CA ASP A 273 21.14 16.14 -21.79
C ASP A 273 21.74 17.27 -20.92
N ARG A 274 21.04 17.63 -19.83
CA ARG A 274 21.45 18.62 -18.82
C ARG A 274 22.01 18.04 -17.51
N MET A 275 22.30 16.73 -17.45
CA MET A 275 22.95 16.11 -16.28
C MET A 275 24.33 15.51 -16.60
N ARG A 276 25.06 16.12 -17.54
CA ARG A 276 26.52 15.97 -17.68
C ARG A 276 27.21 17.25 -17.24
#